data_AF-A0A7S2KJZ4-F1
#
_entry.id   AF-A0A7S2KJZ4-F1
#
_cell.length_a   1.000
_cell.length_b   1.000
_cell.length_c   1.000
_cell.angle_alpha   90.00
_cell.angle_beta   90.00
_cell.angle_gamma   90.00
#
_symmetry.space_group_name_H-M   'P 1'
#
loop_
_entity.id
_entity.type
_entity.pdbx_description
1 polymer ?
#
loop_
_entity_poly.entity_id
_entity_poly.type
_entity_poly.pdbx_seq_one_letter_code
_entity_poly.pdbx_strand_id
1 'polypeptide(L)'
;MSLKSPSSLYATSITSFPREIHLNVLTFLRATDLSALQRSCRCFNNRDLIVEVVEHAANHVYPSDLTKGFDTPIVSGEVKSMSFVAKKGARIVKKETKKGKGNPAALTLAVVSTEKTYTYEMLRNMEMLVVARVLSRPEPPLHARSSAFYVSKSWCRAALRWLEVQEEERKEREERHRVAEEAKAVLVTPTKGRKKAPHPGSSGKKKLSRKEQRQRDRRMSDASPPWSNINTDLVCEHGDLMRCSSKSARARRRVMDKQAWKVLKRLYPDSIQLDAGVGSTGCLACAAEAETAKKAELDQKEEEKAERRKPLACPLVRGFYTRGSKGYPADCLVTPQSETKMGMDGFQCPLKPGVYSALPRSWCHRFRKYIKTGEGGFPPAPDASDVLCDAHNFPLVPPHLESYLRGETSALLGGNTSATPHDGGDESRASLPRPNERALSASRADADTLMSLRAAGLSELDLHAQRVAMAGLEESMQRANIHGINDIQADDSTRQFDRSITNKQLDRENRVVVEILTDEEITALEKWWPRLHGFYALKFAIVEDLSTISGTDILWSTPPCRECDASSRATENFAVRNRLQKRLGR
;
A
#
# COMPACT_ATOMS: atom_id res chain seq x y z
N MET A 1 -1.49 82.23 -3.72
CA MET A 1 -2.71 81.46 -3.36
C MET A 1 -2.27 80.29 -2.48
N SER A 2 -2.64 80.33 -1.20
CA SER A 2 -2.25 79.33 -0.20
C SER A 2 -3.27 78.17 -0.21
N LEU A 3 -2.81 76.98 -0.61
CA LEU A 3 -3.62 75.76 -0.57
C LEU A 3 -3.76 75.33 0.89
N LYS A 4 -4.93 75.57 1.49
CA LYS A 4 -5.32 75.00 2.78
C LYS A 4 -5.27 73.49 2.65
N SER A 5 -4.39 72.86 3.44
CA SER A 5 -4.35 71.41 3.62
C SER A 5 -5.73 70.93 4.12
N PRO A 6 -6.32 69.90 3.51
CA PRO A 6 -7.59 69.37 3.95
C PRO A 6 -7.44 68.89 5.39
N SER A 7 -8.33 69.41 6.23
CA SER A 7 -8.50 69.10 7.64
C SER A 7 -8.27 67.62 7.90
N SER A 8 -7.35 67.34 8.81
CA SER A 8 -7.09 66.03 9.42
C SER A 8 -8.40 65.25 9.55
N LEU A 9 -8.60 64.26 8.69
CA LEU A 9 -9.51 63.17 8.96
C LEU A 9 -8.95 62.49 10.19
N TYR A 10 -9.45 62.87 11.37
CA TYR A 10 -9.12 62.22 12.63
C TYR A 10 -9.28 60.72 12.41
N ALA A 11 -8.17 59.99 12.38
CA ALA A 11 -8.19 58.55 12.38
C ALA A 11 -8.91 58.15 13.67
N THR A 12 -10.18 57.78 13.55
CA THR A 12 -10.95 57.22 14.66
C THR A 12 -10.26 55.93 15.04
N SER A 13 -9.54 55.96 16.16
CA SER A 13 -8.93 54.77 16.73
C SER A 13 -10.01 53.70 16.93
N ILE A 14 -9.68 52.43 16.72
CA ILE A 14 -10.61 51.32 16.98
C ILE A 14 -11.22 51.39 18.40
N THR A 15 -10.51 52.00 19.35
CA THR A 15 -10.96 52.20 20.73
C THR A 15 -12.08 53.23 20.89
N SER A 16 -12.34 54.07 19.87
CA SER A 16 -13.42 55.06 19.90
C SER A 16 -14.74 54.55 19.34
N PHE A 17 -14.80 53.30 18.86
CA PHE A 17 -16.06 52.73 18.40
C PHE A 17 -17.05 52.51 19.56
N PRO A 18 -18.36 52.57 19.28
CA PRO A 18 -19.38 52.12 20.22
C PRO A 18 -19.15 50.70 20.71
N ARG A 19 -19.60 50.43 21.93
CA ARG A 19 -19.39 49.16 22.64
C ARG A 19 -19.96 47.96 21.89
N GLU A 20 -21.07 48.16 21.18
CA GLU A 20 -21.74 47.15 20.37
C GLU A 20 -20.85 46.71 19.19
N ILE A 21 -20.10 47.64 18.60
CA ILE A 21 -19.14 47.34 17.53
C ILE A 21 -17.96 46.57 18.11
N HIS A 22 -17.45 46.94 19.29
CA HIS A 22 -16.41 46.15 19.97
C HIS A 22 -16.90 44.73 20.24
N LEU A 23 -18.09 44.56 20.79
CA LEU A 23 -18.67 43.24 21.05
C LEU A 23 -18.76 42.39 19.77
N ASN A 24 -19.28 42.98 18.68
CA ASN A 24 -19.38 42.29 17.39
C ASN A 24 -18.00 41.91 16.84
N VAL A 25 -17.02 42.82 16.84
CA VAL A 25 -15.66 42.52 16.34
C VAL A 25 -14.98 41.45 17.20
N LEU A 26 -15.06 41.56 18.52
CA LEU A 26 -14.39 40.65 19.46
C LEU A 26 -14.98 39.24 19.41
N THR A 27 -16.26 39.08 19.08
CA THR A 27 -16.90 37.76 18.96
C THR A 27 -16.52 37.00 17.68
N PHE A 28 -15.88 37.66 16.70
CA PHE A 28 -15.23 36.99 15.57
C PHE A 28 -13.81 36.48 15.89
N LEU A 29 -13.22 36.93 16.98
CA LEU A 29 -11.88 36.52 17.40
C LEU A 29 -11.96 35.28 18.29
N ARG A 30 -10.98 34.38 18.17
CA ARG A 30 -10.91 33.22 19.06
C ARG A 30 -10.37 33.62 20.42
N ALA A 31 -10.59 32.79 21.43
CA ALA A 31 -10.09 33.05 22.78
C ALA A 31 -8.57 33.30 22.85
N THR A 32 -7.79 32.64 21.98
CA THR A 32 -6.33 32.86 21.88
C THR A 32 -5.98 34.26 21.40
N ASP A 33 -6.71 34.76 20.41
CA ASP A 33 -6.48 36.06 19.79
C ASP A 33 -6.93 37.17 20.74
N LEU A 34 -8.07 36.97 21.41
CA LEU A 34 -8.56 37.84 22.47
C LEU A 34 -7.59 37.92 23.65
N SER A 35 -6.98 36.79 24.05
CA SER A 35 -5.95 36.78 25.09
C SER A 35 -4.66 37.50 24.66
N ALA A 36 -4.33 37.49 23.37
CA ALA A 36 -3.22 38.30 22.84
C ALA A 36 -3.58 39.79 22.83
N LEU A 37 -4.79 40.13 22.38
CA LEU A 37 -5.32 41.50 22.34
C LEU A 37 -5.39 42.12 23.74
N GLN A 38 -5.86 41.37 24.74
CA GLN A 38 -5.90 41.79 26.14
C GLN A 38 -4.51 42.16 26.67
N ARG A 39 -3.48 41.41 26.26
CA ARG A 39 -2.08 41.66 26.68
C ARG A 39 -1.46 42.85 25.96
N SER A 40 -1.81 43.07 24.70
CA SER A 40 -1.23 44.15 23.88
C SER A 40 -1.96 45.49 24.05
N CYS A 41 -3.24 45.48 24.44
CA CYS A 41 -4.06 46.69 24.51
C CYS A 41 -4.89 46.76 25.79
N ARG A 42 -4.60 47.76 26.64
CA ARG A 42 -5.32 47.99 27.91
C ARG A 42 -6.81 48.29 27.73
N CYS A 43 -7.20 48.87 26.59
CA CYS A 43 -8.60 49.19 26.30
C CYS A 43 -9.48 47.92 26.29
N PHE A 44 -8.94 46.81 25.77
CA PHE A 44 -9.62 45.51 25.73
C PHE A 44 -9.38 44.66 26.99
N ASN A 45 -8.67 45.19 27.99
CA ASN A 45 -8.55 44.60 29.32
C ASN A 45 -9.59 45.20 30.29
N ASN A 46 -10.81 45.39 29.80
CA ASN A 46 -11.95 45.83 30.59
C ASN A 46 -12.78 44.61 31.00
N ARG A 47 -12.98 44.42 32.31
CA ARG A 47 -13.71 43.28 32.88
C ARG A 47 -15.14 43.17 32.35
N ASP A 48 -15.86 44.28 32.26
CA ASP A 48 -17.27 44.29 31.84
C ASP A 48 -17.40 43.91 30.36
N LEU A 49 -16.45 44.36 29.53
CA LEU A 49 -16.38 43.97 28.13
C LEU A 49 -16.05 42.48 27.97
N ILE A 50 -15.12 41.95 28.78
CA ILE A 50 -14.80 40.51 28.77
C ILE A 50 -16.04 39.68 29.16
N VAL A 51 -16.74 40.08 30.21
CA VAL A 51 -17.98 39.44 30.67
C VAL A 51 -19.01 39.42 29.54
N GLU A 52 -19.24 40.55 28.87
CA GLU A 52 -20.19 40.63 27.76
C GLU A 52 -19.78 39.80 26.55
N VAL A 53 -18.49 39.79 26.18
CA VAL A 53 -18.01 38.94 25.07
C VAL A 53 -18.23 37.47 25.37
N VAL A 54 -17.94 37.02 26.60
CA VAL A 54 -18.14 35.63 27.02
C VAL A 54 -19.62 35.26 27.04
N GLU A 55 -20.47 36.10 27.62
CA GLU A 55 -21.92 35.85 27.65
C GLU A 55 -22.53 35.89 26.24
N HIS A 56 -22.10 36.83 25.39
CA HIS A 56 -22.57 36.89 24.00
C HIS A 56 -22.15 35.64 23.23
N ALA A 57 -20.91 35.16 23.40
CA ALA A 57 -20.45 33.93 22.78
C ALA A 57 -21.27 32.71 23.26
N ALA A 58 -21.56 32.64 24.56
CA ALA A 58 -22.31 31.53 25.16
C ALA A 58 -23.78 31.47 24.71
N ASN A 59 -24.40 32.65 24.51
CA ASN A 59 -25.84 32.78 24.25
C ASN A 59 -26.18 32.89 22.75
N HIS A 60 -25.29 33.45 21.94
CA HIS A 60 -25.60 33.81 20.55
C HIS A 60 -24.66 33.18 19.52
N VAL A 61 -23.39 32.95 19.87
CA VAL A 61 -22.41 32.41 18.91
C VAL A 61 -22.46 30.89 18.86
N TYR A 62 -22.51 30.24 20.03
CA TYR A 62 -22.54 28.78 20.13
C TYR A 62 -23.92 28.27 20.55
N PRO A 63 -24.34 27.08 20.06
CA PRO A 63 -25.55 26.43 20.55
C PRO A 63 -25.51 26.19 22.06
N SER A 64 -26.61 26.49 22.77
CA SER A 64 -26.67 26.42 24.23
C SER A 64 -26.47 25.01 24.80
N ASP A 65 -26.83 23.97 24.04
CA ASP A 65 -26.55 22.56 24.38
C ASP A 65 -25.05 22.27 24.42
N LEU A 66 -24.26 23.00 23.63
CA LEU A 66 -22.80 22.84 23.55
C LEU A 66 -22.05 23.69 24.57
N THR A 67 -22.67 24.74 25.11
CA THR A 67 -22.03 25.65 26.09
C THR A 67 -22.44 25.40 27.53
N LYS A 68 -23.59 24.74 27.80
CA LYS A 68 -24.07 24.48 29.17
C LYS A 68 -22.98 23.91 30.09
N GLY A 69 -22.70 24.56 31.22
CA GLY A 69 -21.69 24.13 32.20
C GLY A 69 -20.25 24.57 31.90
N PHE A 70 -20.04 25.52 30.97
CA PHE A 70 -18.71 26.13 30.77
C PHE A 70 -18.26 26.99 31.96
N ASP A 71 -19.24 27.49 32.73
CA ASP A 71 -19.10 28.33 33.91
C ASP A 71 -18.92 27.51 35.20
N THR A 72 -19.29 26.23 35.18
CA THR A 72 -18.95 25.29 36.25
C THR A 72 -17.51 24.81 36.06
N PRO A 73 -16.64 24.84 37.10
CA PRO A 73 -15.35 24.17 37.02
C PRO A 73 -15.64 22.69 36.69
N ILE A 74 -15.12 22.21 35.55
CA ILE A 74 -15.43 20.91 34.90
C ILE A 74 -14.93 19.70 35.76
N VAL A 75 -14.77 19.87 37.06
CA VAL A 75 -14.37 18.81 37.97
C VAL A 75 -15.58 17.91 38.23
N SER A 76 -15.69 16.86 37.42
CA SER A 76 -16.53 15.67 37.59
C SER A 76 -17.96 15.82 37.06
N GLY A 77 -18.50 14.77 36.44
CA GLY A 77 -19.88 14.73 35.98
C GLY A 77 -20.89 15.11 37.07
N GLU A 78 -22.04 15.66 36.64
CA GLU A 78 -23.21 16.05 37.45
C GLU A 78 -22.94 16.13 38.97
N VAL A 79 -22.11 17.08 39.39
CA VAL A 79 -21.90 17.33 40.81
C VAL A 79 -23.17 17.98 41.33
N LYS A 80 -23.95 17.23 42.12
CA LYS A 80 -24.99 17.78 43.01
C LYS A 80 -24.40 19.04 43.65
N SER A 81 -24.98 20.19 43.32
CA SER A 81 -24.47 21.50 43.74
C SER A 81 -24.22 21.50 45.25
N MET A 82 -22.95 21.41 45.64
CA MET A 82 -22.56 21.82 46.96
C MET A 82 -22.60 23.34 46.94
N SER A 83 -23.71 23.88 47.43
CA SER A 83 -23.78 25.27 47.84
C SER A 83 -22.62 25.52 48.79
N PHE A 84 -21.58 26.17 48.27
CA PHE A 84 -20.62 26.87 49.12
C PHE A 84 -21.42 27.94 49.84
N VAL A 85 -21.95 27.58 51.01
CA VAL A 85 -22.30 28.53 52.05
C VAL A 85 -21.00 29.25 52.35
N ALA A 86 -20.83 30.42 51.75
CA ALA A 86 -19.82 31.36 52.16
C ALA A 86 -20.03 31.59 53.66
N LYS A 87 -19.24 30.91 54.50
CA LYS A 87 -18.93 31.33 55.87
C LYS A 87 -18.10 32.62 55.78
N LYS A 88 -18.63 33.64 55.09
CA LYS A 88 -18.21 35.01 55.29
C LYS A 88 -18.86 35.39 56.60
N GLY A 89 -18.03 35.75 57.58
CA GLY A 89 -18.47 36.16 58.89
C GLY A 89 -19.60 37.18 58.78
N ALA A 90 -20.83 36.70 58.93
CA ALA A 90 -21.85 37.48 59.58
C ALA A 90 -21.27 37.74 60.98
N ARG A 91 -20.61 38.89 61.14
CA ARG A 91 -20.61 39.55 62.43
C ARG A 91 -22.09 39.66 62.76
N ILE A 92 -22.56 38.76 63.63
CA ILE A 92 -23.77 38.97 64.40
C ILE A 92 -23.46 40.24 65.18
N VAL A 93 -23.76 41.39 64.61
CA VAL A 93 -23.97 42.61 65.36
C VAL A 93 -25.16 42.27 66.22
N LYS A 94 -24.85 41.89 67.46
CA LYS A 94 -25.80 41.68 68.54
C LYS A 94 -26.43 43.05 68.81
N LYS A 95 -27.38 43.45 67.97
CA LYS A 95 -28.17 44.65 68.18
C LYS A 95 -29.16 44.28 69.27
N GLU A 96 -28.87 44.77 70.47
CA GLU A 96 -29.75 44.63 71.64
C GLU A 96 -31.17 45.03 71.26
N THR A 97 -32.08 44.07 71.39
CA THR A 97 -33.51 44.24 71.20
C THR A 97 -34.09 44.98 72.40
N LYS A 98 -34.24 46.30 72.27
CA LYS A 98 -35.20 47.06 73.07
C LYS A 98 -36.61 46.74 72.53
N LYS A 99 -37.42 46.16 73.40
CA LYS A 99 -38.79 45.67 73.24
C LYS A 99 -39.69 46.74 72.58
N GLY A 100 -40.19 46.46 71.39
CA GLY A 100 -41.19 47.28 70.69
C GLY A 100 -42.01 46.41 69.74
N LYS A 101 -43.29 46.20 70.08
CA LYS A 101 -44.30 45.52 69.26
C LYS A 101 -44.57 46.33 67.98
N GLY A 102 -44.53 45.70 66.81
CA GLY A 102 -45.15 46.26 65.61
C GLY A 102 -44.68 45.69 64.28
N ASN A 103 -45.58 44.98 63.60
CA ASN A 103 -45.66 44.60 62.17
C ASN A 103 -44.78 43.47 61.58
N PRO A 104 -45.39 42.54 60.80
CA PRO A 104 -44.67 41.56 60.00
C PRO A 104 -44.25 42.19 58.67
N ALA A 105 -43.04 42.73 58.62
CA ALA A 105 -42.43 43.19 57.38
C ALA A 105 -41.87 41.99 56.59
N ALA A 106 -42.24 41.90 55.31
CA ALA A 106 -41.78 40.90 54.36
C ALA A 106 -40.25 40.80 54.35
N LEU A 107 -39.74 39.57 54.58
CA LEU A 107 -38.35 39.21 54.40
C LEU A 107 -38.04 39.21 52.89
N THR A 108 -37.68 40.37 52.36
CA THR A 108 -37.09 40.49 51.01
C THR A 108 -35.73 39.82 51.06
N LEU A 109 -35.65 38.59 50.55
CA LEU A 109 -34.39 37.87 50.38
C LEU A 109 -33.55 38.66 49.38
N ALA A 110 -32.63 39.48 49.87
CA ALA A 110 -31.66 40.17 49.03
C ALA A 110 -30.79 39.09 48.38
N VAL A 111 -31.15 38.72 47.15
CA VAL A 111 -30.31 37.89 46.29
C VAL A 111 -29.05 38.69 46.07
N VAL A 112 -28.01 38.35 46.82
CA VAL A 112 -26.66 38.87 46.60
C VAL A 112 -26.27 38.39 45.21
N SER A 113 -26.39 39.27 44.21
CA SER A 113 -25.92 39.02 42.86
C SER A 113 -24.43 38.73 42.97
N THR A 114 -24.05 37.45 42.87
CA THR A 114 -22.66 37.06 42.82
C THR A 114 -22.12 37.55 41.50
N GLU A 115 -21.37 38.64 41.53
CA GLU A 115 -20.73 39.25 40.38
C GLU A 115 -19.94 38.18 39.61
N LYS A 116 -20.45 37.81 38.42
CA LYS A 116 -19.79 36.81 37.58
C LYS A 116 -18.40 37.35 37.22
N THR A 117 -17.39 36.52 37.42
CA THR A 117 -16.01 36.88 37.06
C THR A 117 -15.64 36.02 35.86
N TYR A 118 -15.75 36.59 34.65
CA TYR A 118 -15.33 35.90 33.43
C TYR A 118 -13.96 36.35 32.96
N THR A 119 -13.23 35.43 32.32
CA THR A 119 -11.94 35.68 31.67
C THR A 119 -11.95 35.07 30.26
N TYR A 120 -11.04 35.49 29.38
CA TYR A 120 -10.88 34.83 28.07
C TYR A 120 -10.36 33.37 28.19
N GLU A 121 -9.80 32.98 29.33
CA GLU A 121 -9.54 31.55 29.63
C GLU A 121 -10.86 30.77 29.75
N MET A 122 -11.91 31.36 30.33
CA MET A 122 -13.24 30.74 30.37
C MET A 122 -13.88 30.66 28.98
N LEU A 123 -13.67 31.67 28.11
CA LEU A 123 -14.06 31.58 26.69
C LEU A 123 -13.35 30.42 25.99
N ARG A 124 -12.04 30.28 26.20
CA ARG A 124 -11.26 29.17 25.66
C ARG A 124 -11.80 27.83 26.16
N ASN A 125 -12.12 27.71 27.44
CA ASN A 125 -12.73 26.50 28.00
C ASN A 125 -14.08 26.18 27.35
N MET A 126 -14.89 27.20 27.09
CA MET A 126 -16.15 27.05 26.37
C MET A 126 -15.92 26.55 24.94
N GLU A 127 -15.02 27.16 24.16
CA GLU A 127 -14.68 26.71 22.81
C GLU A 127 -14.21 25.24 22.80
N MET A 128 -13.38 24.87 23.78
CA MET A 128 -12.87 23.51 23.96
C MET A 128 -13.98 22.51 24.27
N LEU A 129 -14.89 22.86 25.18
CA LEU A 129 -16.06 22.07 25.51
C LEU A 129 -16.98 21.88 24.31
N VAL A 130 -17.18 22.93 23.51
CA VAL A 130 -17.94 22.89 22.26
C VAL A 130 -17.30 21.90 21.28
N VAL A 131 -15.98 21.96 21.06
CA VAL A 131 -15.27 20.98 20.21
C VAL A 131 -15.43 19.56 20.74
N ALA A 132 -15.21 19.34 22.03
CA ALA A 132 -15.33 18.02 22.64
C ALA A 132 -16.73 17.42 22.45
N ARG A 133 -17.78 18.22 22.65
CA ARG A 133 -19.18 17.80 22.48
C ARG A 133 -19.51 17.52 21.02
N VAL A 134 -19.08 18.38 20.09
CA VAL A 134 -19.27 18.15 18.65
C VAL A 134 -18.57 16.86 18.22
N LEU A 135 -17.35 16.62 18.68
CA LEU A 135 -16.60 15.39 18.40
C LEU A 135 -17.14 14.17 19.14
N SER A 136 -17.99 14.32 20.14
CA SER A 136 -18.62 13.19 20.85
C SER A 136 -19.96 12.78 20.25
N ARG A 137 -20.54 13.57 19.34
CA ARG A 137 -21.80 13.22 18.66
C ARG A 137 -21.64 11.92 17.84
N PRO A 138 -22.64 11.02 17.86
CA PRO A 138 -22.60 9.80 17.05
C PRO A 138 -22.51 10.14 15.56
N GLU A 139 -21.83 9.30 14.77
CA GLU A 139 -21.81 9.49 13.31
C GLU A 139 -23.24 9.35 12.75
N PRO A 140 -23.69 10.26 11.87
CA PRO A 140 -25.02 10.16 11.28
C PRO A 140 -25.12 8.88 10.42
N PRO A 141 -26.31 8.25 10.36
CA PRO A 141 -26.49 7.01 9.63
C PRO A 141 -26.28 7.21 8.12
N LEU A 142 -25.94 6.12 7.41
CA LEU A 142 -25.54 6.15 6.00
C LEU A 142 -26.55 6.83 5.06
N HIS A 143 -27.85 6.75 5.36
CA HIS A 143 -28.91 7.34 4.55
C HIS A 143 -29.01 8.87 4.69
N ALA A 144 -28.47 9.45 5.77
CA ALA A 144 -28.49 10.90 6.02
C ALA A 144 -27.30 11.65 5.34
N ARG A 145 -26.49 10.95 4.55
CA ARG A 145 -25.23 11.45 3.98
C ARG A 145 -25.37 12.60 3.00
N SER A 146 -26.55 12.82 2.42
CA SER A 146 -26.83 13.98 1.56
C SER A 146 -26.63 15.33 2.28
N SER A 147 -26.60 15.33 3.61
CA SER A 147 -26.41 16.53 4.44
C SER A 147 -25.18 16.43 5.37
N ALA A 148 -24.30 15.48 5.14
CA ALA A 148 -23.17 15.20 6.02
C ALA A 148 -21.82 15.57 5.39
N PHE A 149 -20.82 15.74 6.23
CA PHE A 149 -19.48 16.20 5.87
C PHE A 149 -18.43 15.20 6.33
N TYR A 150 -17.34 15.07 5.57
CA TYR A 150 -16.16 14.32 5.99
C TYR A 150 -15.24 15.18 6.85
N VAL A 151 -14.75 14.56 7.90
CA VAL A 151 -13.82 15.11 8.88
C VAL A 151 -12.68 14.12 9.07
N SER A 152 -11.45 14.61 9.22
CA SER A 152 -10.32 13.73 9.52
C SER A 152 -10.44 13.04 10.88
N LYS A 153 -10.32 11.70 10.88
CA LYS A 153 -10.23 10.91 12.13
C LYS A 153 -8.91 11.17 12.86
N SER A 154 -7.82 11.41 12.14
CA SER A 154 -6.52 11.70 12.75
C SER A 154 -6.60 13.02 13.51
N TRP A 155 -7.20 14.05 12.90
CA TRP A 155 -7.46 15.34 13.52
C TRP A 155 -8.40 15.22 14.73
N CYS A 156 -9.52 14.49 14.61
CA CYS A 156 -10.45 14.29 15.72
C CYS A 156 -9.76 13.67 16.94
N ARG A 157 -8.91 12.66 16.72
CA ARG A 157 -8.15 12.00 17.79
C ARG A 157 -7.11 12.94 18.40
N ALA A 158 -6.42 13.73 17.58
CA ALA A 158 -5.45 14.71 18.05
C ALA A 158 -6.14 15.79 18.91
N ALA A 159 -7.27 16.32 18.45
CA ALA A 159 -8.06 17.31 19.18
C ALA A 159 -8.54 16.77 20.53
N LEU A 160 -9.10 15.56 20.57
CA LEU A 160 -9.55 14.93 21.83
C LEU A 160 -8.41 14.67 22.80
N ARG A 161 -7.26 14.16 22.33
CA ARG A 161 -6.08 13.98 23.19
C ARG A 161 -5.56 15.31 23.74
N TRP A 162 -5.54 16.34 22.91
CA TRP A 162 -5.14 17.67 23.34
C TRP A 162 -6.09 18.26 24.39
N LEU A 163 -7.40 18.04 24.22
CA LEU A 163 -8.44 18.38 25.21
C LEU A 163 -8.21 17.68 26.55
N GLU A 164 -7.93 16.37 26.54
CA GLU A 164 -7.62 15.57 27.74
C GLU A 164 -6.39 16.13 28.47
N VAL A 165 -5.33 16.47 27.71
CA VAL A 165 -4.11 17.07 28.25
C VAL A 165 -4.38 18.43 28.88
N GLN A 166 -5.13 19.31 28.22
CA GLN A 166 -5.49 20.62 28.77
C GLN A 166 -6.36 20.51 30.04
N GLU A 167 -7.25 19.52 30.11
CA GLU A 167 -8.01 19.21 31.31
C GLU A 167 -7.12 18.73 32.47
N GLU A 168 -6.16 17.86 32.18
CA GLU A 168 -5.21 17.38 33.18
C GLU A 168 -4.30 18.51 33.72
N GLU A 169 -3.77 19.39 32.84
CA GLU A 169 -2.99 20.57 33.24
C GLU A 169 -3.79 21.51 34.15
N ARG A 170 -5.06 21.72 33.81
CA ARG A 170 -5.98 22.57 34.60
C ARG A 170 -6.22 21.96 35.97
N LYS A 171 -6.57 20.68 36.04
CA LYS A 171 -6.79 19.96 37.30
C LYS A 171 -5.55 20.02 38.19
N GLU A 172 -4.36 19.90 37.60
CA GLU A 172 -3.11 20.04 38.32
C GLU A 172 -2.88 21.46 38.84
N ARG A 173 -3.18 22.49 38.05
CA ARG A 173 -3.09 23.90 38.47
C ARG A 173 -4.04 24.21 39.63
N GLU A 174 -5.27 23.72 39.56
CA GLU A 174 -6.27 23.85 40.62
C GLU A 174 -5.84 23.13 41.90
N GLU A 175 -5.32 21.91 41.80
CA GLU A 175 -4.76 21.17 42.95
C GLU A 175 -3.59 21.93 43.59
N ARG A 176 -2.67 22.47 42.78
CA ARG A 176 -1.55 23.28 43.27
C ARG A 176 -2.05 24.53 44.00
N HIS A 177 -3.06 25.20 43.44
CA HIS A 177 -3.67 26.36 44.08
C HIS A 177 -4.36 25.99 45.40
N ARG A 178 -5.12 24.88 45.44
CA ARG A 178 -5.76 24.40 46.66
C ARG A 178 -4.73 24.08 47.75
N VAL A 179 -3.65 23.37 47.41
CA VAL A 179 -2.56 23.06 48.35
C VAL A 179 -1.86 24.33 48.82
N ALA A 180 -1.68 25.33 47.96
CA ALA A 180 -1.09 26.61 48.35
C ALA A 180 -2.00 27.41 49.31
N GLU A 181 -3.31 27.42 49.06
CA GLU A 181 -4.29 28.06 49.95
C GLU A 181 -4.40 27.32 51.29
N GLU A 182 -4.41 25.99 51.30
CA GLU A 182 -4.35 25.18 52.54
C GLU A 182 -3.07 25.47 53.32
N ALA A 183 -1.91 25.54 52.66
CA ALA A 183 -0.64 25.89 53.30
C ALA A 183 -0.66 27.31 53.91
N LYS A 184 -1.24 28.28 53.20
CA LYS A 184 -1.44 29.64 53.74
C LYS A 184 -2.38 29.65 54.94
N ALA A 185 -3.48 28.90 54.90
CA ALA A 185 -4.44 28.83 56.00
C ALA A 185 -3.82 28.26 57.28
N VAL A 186 -2.95 27.24 57.16
CA VAL A 186 -2.22 26.66 58.30
C VAL A 186 -1.28 27.70 58.94
N LEU A 187 -0.58 28.52 58.14
CA LEU A 187 0.30 29.57 58.65
C LEU A 187 -0.42 30.70 59.41
N VAL A 188 -1.70 30.95 59.10
CA VAL A 188 -2.48 32.06 59.69
C VAL A 188 -3.15 31.68 61.01
N THR A 189 -3.09 30.41 61.44
CA THR A 189 -3.62 29.99 62.74
C THR A 189 -2.56 30.12 63.85
N PRO A 190 -2.60 31.16 64.71
CA PRO A 190 -1.62 31.33 65.77
C PRO A 190 -1.84 30.24 66.84
N THR A 191 -0.97 29.24 66.84
CA THR A 191 -0.91 28.22 67.88
C THR A 191 -0.28 28.81 69.15
N LYS A 192 -1.06 29.59 69.91
CA LYS A 192 -0.68 30.00 71.25
C LYS A 192 -0.73 28.78 72.19
N GLY A 193 0.43 28.20 72.42
CA GLY A 193 0.76 27.40 73.60
C GLY A 193 0.19 25.99 73.66
N ARG A 194 0.93 24.99 73.14
CA ARG A 194 0.92 23.63 73.71
C ARG A 194 2.16 22.83 73.31
N LYS A 195 2.63 22.04 74.28
CA LYS A 195 3.89 21.30 74.37
C LYS A 195 4.20 20.44 73.13
N LYS A 196 5.50 20.33 72.83
CA LYS A 196 6.16 19.43 71.86
C LYS A 196 5.47 18.06 71.81
N ALA A 197 4.63 17.84 70.79
CA ALA A 197 4.17 16.52 70.38
C ALA A 197 5.02 16.05 69.18
N PRO A 198 5.26 14.74 69.04
CA PRO A 198 6.18 14.19 68.05
C PRO A 198 5.72 14.52 66.64
N HIS A 199 6.70 14.80 65.76
CA HIS A 199 6.53 15.13 64.35
C HIS A 199 5.35 14.37 63.72
N PRO A 200 4.32 15.06 63.20
CA PRO A 200 3.29 14.40 62.43
C PRO A 200 3.98 13.78 61.22
N GLY A 201 4.14 12.46 61.27
CA GLY A 201 4.76 11.69 60.23
C GLY A 201 4.06 12.01 58.92
N SER A 202 4.86 12.46 57.95
CA SER A 202 4.83 12.09 56.54
C SER A 202 3.62 11.21 56.15
N SER A 203 2.41 11.78 56.17
CA SER A 203 1.21 11.10 55.69
C SER A 203 1.35 11.10 54.17
N GLY A 204 1.87 9.98 53.65
CA GLY A 204 2.47 9.87 52.33
C GLY A 204 1.52 10.30 51.21
N LYS A 205 1.68 11.54 50.74
CA LYS A 205 1.38 11.85 49.33
C LYS A 205 2.32 10.96 48.51
N LYS A 206 1.79 9.82 48.02
CA LYS A 206 2.48 8.92 47.10
C LYS A 206 3.02 9.78 45.97
N LYS A 207 4.33 10.06 45.99
CA LYS A 207 4.99 10.67 44.85
C LYS A 207 4.77 9.72 43.67
N LEU A 208 4.19 10.23 42.58
CA LEU A 208 4.09 9.50 41.33
C LEU A 208 5.46 8.89 41.02
N SER A 209 5.47 7.62 40.63
CA SER A 209 6.72 6.96 40.27
C SER A 209 7.41 7.72 39.15
N ARG A 210 8.74 7.79 39.14
CA ARG A 210 9.52 8.44 38.06
C ARG A 210 9.13 7.91 36.67
N LYS A 211 8.75 6.63 36.57
CA LYS A 211 8.27 6.02 35.31
C LYS A 211 6.91 6.58 34.88
N GLU A 212 5.99 6.74 35.83
CA GLU A 212 4.66 7.29 35.59
C GLU A 212 4.73 8.78 35.23
N GLN A 213 5.58 9.55 35.92
CA GLN A 213 5.87 10.94 35.56
C GLN A 213 6.42 11.04 34.15
N ARG A 214 7.42 10.23 33.77
CA ARG A 214 7.96 10.22 32.40
C ARG A 214 6.91 9.82 31.35
N GLN A 215 6.05 8.86 31.66
CA GLN A 215 4.98 8.46 30.74
C GLN A 215 3.95 9.58 30.58
N ARG A 216 3.61 10.26 31.67
CA ARG A 216 2.76 11.46 31.64
C ARG A 216 3.41 12.57 30.84
N ASP A 217 4.66 12.93 31.13
CA ASP A 217 5.42 13.96 30.42
C ASP A 217 5.46 13.68 28.91
N ARG A 218 5.64 12.40 28.50
CA ARG A 218 5.54 11.98 27.09
C ARG A 218 4.15 12.19 26.50
N ARG A 219 3.08 11.82 27.23
CA ARG A 219 1.70 12.07 26.78
C ARG A 219 1.41 13.56 26.62
N MET A 220 1.94 14.40 27.51
CA MET A 220 1.78 15.86 27.45
C MET A 220 2.59 16.47 26.30
N SER A 221 3.82 15.99 26.05
CA SER A 221 4.67 16.50 24.97
C SER A 221 4.17 16.10 23.58
N ASP A 222 3.52 14.93 23.46
CA ASP A 222 3.01 14.42 22.19
C ASP A 222 1.66 15.02 21.80
N ALA A 223 0.98 15.70 22.73
CA ALA A 223 -0.28 16.39 22.48
C ALA A 223 -0.04 17.79 21.93
N SER A 224 0.32 17.87 20.65
CA SER A 224 0.31 19.14 19.93
C SER A 224 -1.14 19.66 19.77
N PRO A 225 -1.35 20.99 19.78
CA PRO A 225 -2.63 21.55 19.35
C PRO A 225 -3.06 20.98 17.98
N PRO A 226 -4.35 20.75 17.76
CA PRO A 226 -4.83 20.29 16.47
C PRO A 226 -4.52 21.31 15.36
N TRP A 227 -4.30 20.84 14.12
CA TRP A 227 -4.07 21.70 12.97
C TRP A 227 -5.24 22.68 12.75
N SER A 228 -4.95 23.86 12.18
CA SER A 228 -5.97 24.87 11.90
C SER A 228 -6.99 24.41 10.85
N ASN A 229 -6.58 23.54 9.93
CA ASN A 229 -7.45 22.89 8.97
C ASN A 229 -7.73 21.45 9.41
N ILE A 230 -9.02 21.17 9.62
CA ILE A 230 -9.52 19.87 10.09
C ILE A 230 -9.30 18.75 9.08
N ASN A 231 -9.19 19.08 7.79
CA ASN A 231 -9.22 18.13 6.67
C ASN A 231 -7.91 18.08 5.88
N THR A 232 -6.81 18.61 6.42
CA THR A 232 -5.49 18.67 5.76
C THR A 232 -5.03 17.32 5.22
N ASP A 233 -5.24 16.23 5.96
CA ASP A 233 -4.83 14.89 5.53
C ASP A 233 -5.87 14.17 4.65
N LEU A 234 -7.05 14.76 4.45
CA LEU A 234 -8.09 14.20 3.60
C LEU A 234 -8.08 14.77 2.18
N VAL A 235 -7.41 15.89 1.96
CA VAL A 235 -7.32 16.54 0.65
C VAL A 235 -6.02 16.17 -0.06
N CYS A 236 -6.06 16.04 -1.38
CA CYS A 236 -4.85 16.04 -2.20
C CYS A 236 -4.38 17.48 -2.46
N GLU A 237 -3.27 17.62 -3.18
CA GLU A 237 -2.72 18.92 -3.58
C GLU A 237 -3.66 19.76 -4.45
N HIS A 238 -4.58 19.11 -5.16
CA HIS A 238 -5.64 19.75 -5.94
C HIS A 238 -6.79 20.32 -5.07
N GLY A 239 -6.75 20.11 -3.75
CA GLY A 239 -7.79 20.56 -2.81
C GLY A 239 -9.02 19.65 -2.73
N ASP A 240 -9.07 18.60 -3.57
CA ASP A 240 -10.13 17.62 -3.60
C ASP A 240 -9.91 16.48 -2.60
N LEU A 241 -10.97 15.73 -2.31
CA LEU A 241 -10.88 14.55 -1.46
C LEU A 241 -9.91 13.51 -2.05
N MET A 242 -8.85 13.20 -1.32
CA MET A 242 -7.83 12.23 -1.71
C MET A 242 -8.48 10.87 -1.96
N ARG A 243 -8.23 10.25 -3.12
CA ARG A 243 -8.69 8.88 -3.40
C ARG A 243 -8.02 7.92 -2.42
N CYS A 244 -8.83 7.32 -1.57
CA CYS A 244 -8.41 6.27 -0.66
C CYS A 244 -9.10 4.99 -1.11
N SER A 245 -8.39 3.86 -1.07
CA SER A 245 -9.04 2.55 -1.20
C SER A 245 -10.20 2.45 -0.21
N SER A 246 -11.27 1.73 -0.53
CA SER A 246 -12.48 1.66 0.32
C SER A 246 -12.16 1.29 1.78
N LYS A 247 -11.14 0.44 2.00
CA LYS A 247 -10.61 0.07 3.32
C LYS A 247 -9.90 1.23 4.02
N SER A 248 -9.01 1.95 3.34
CA SER A 248 -8.29 3.10 3.92
C SER A 248 -9.17 4.34 4.11
N ALA A 249 -10.19 4.54 3.27
CA ALA A 249 -11.11 5.67 3.36
C ALA A 249 -11.90 5.65 4.68
N ARG A 250 -12.46 4.50 5.07
CA ARG A 250 -13.21 4.36 6.33
C ARG A 250 -12.32 4.53 7.57
N ALA A 251 -11.05 4.13 7.48
CA ALA A 251 -10.09 4.28 8.56
C ALA A 251 -9.69 5.75 8.81
N ARG A 252 -9.68 6.58 7.77
CA ARG A 252 -9.21 7.98 7.83
C ARG A 252 -10.33 9.01 7.99
N ARG A 253 -11.55 8.72 7.52
CA ARG A 253 -12.67 9.68 7.49
C ARG A 253 -13.72 9.36 8.54
N ARG A 254 -14.22 10.41 9.19
CA ARG A 254 -15.42 10.41 10.04
C ARG A 254 -16.51 11.22 9.35
N VAL A 255 -17.74 10.77 9.45
CA VAL A 255 -18.90 11.52 8.93
C VAL A 255 -19.47 12.39 10.05
N MET A 256 -19.81 13.63 9.73
CA MET A 256 -20.35 14.63 10.66
C MET A 256 -21.60 15.28 10.08
N ASP A 257 -22.59 15.58 10.93
CA ASP A 257 -23.79 16.28 10.47
C ASP A 257 -23.54 17.76 10.16
N LYS A 258 -24.46 18.39 9.43
CA LYS A 258 -24.36 19.80 9.00
C LYS A 258 -24.24 20.79 10.15
N GLN A 259 -24.91 20.55 11.28
CA GLN A 259 -24.87 21.47 12.41
C GLN A 259 -23.52 21.40 13.11
N ALA A 260 -23.03 20.19 13.37
CA ALA A 260 -21.70 19.93 13.91
C ALA A 260 -20.60 20.52 13.02
N TRP A 261 -20.69 20.33 11.70
CA TRP A 261 -19.75 20.95 10.75
C TRP A 261 -19.77 22.48 10.81
N LYS A 262 -20.95 23.12 10.84
CA LYS A 262 -21.06 24.58 10.93
C LYS A 262 -20.38 25.13 12.19
N VAL A 263 -20.51 24.44 13.32
CA VAL A 263 -19.84 24.84 14.57
C VAL A 263 -18.33 24.71 14.44
N LEU A 264 -17.83 23.59 13.92
CA LEU A 264 -16.39 23.41 13.69
C LEU A 264 -15.83 24.43 12.68
N LYS A 265 -16.56 24.72 11.60
CA LYS A 265 -16.14 25.69 10.58
C LYS A 265 -16.01 27.12 11.14
N ARG A 266 -16.82 27.49 12.14
CA ARG A 266 -16.65 28.77 12.87
C ARG A 266 -15.36 28.80 13.68
N LEU A 267 -15.04 27.69 14.36
CA LEU A 267 -13.84 27.57 15.19
C LEU A 267 -12.54 27.36 14.38
N TYR A 268 -12.67 26.79 13.18
CA TYR A 268 -11.58 26.42 12.28
C TYR A 268 -11.90 26.89 10.84
N PRO A 269 -11.86 28.21 10.60
CA PRO A 269 -12.29 28.81 9.33
C PRO A 269 -11.48 28.35 8.11
N ASP A 270 -10.23 27.91 8.29
CA ASP A 270 -9.38 27.40 7.21
C ASP A 270 -9.77 25.99 6.75
N SER A 271 -10.71 25.34 7.43
CA SER A 271 -11.07 23.95 7.14
C SER A 271 -11.85 23.81 5.84
N ILE A 272 -11.40 22.93 4.95
CA ILE A 272 -12.07 22.70 3.66
C ILE A 272 -13.35 21.88 3.88
N GLN A 273 -14.46 22.30 3.26
CA GLN A 273 -15.72 21.58 3.30
C GLN A 273 -15.67 20.39 2.34
N LEU A 274 -15.85 19.18 2.88
CA LEU A 274 -15.82 17.93 2.11
C LEU A 274 -17.18 17.25 2.26
N ASP A 275 -18.04 17.36 1.25
CA ASP A 275 -19.38 16.76 1.29
C ASP A 275 -19.30 15.22 1.27
N ALA A 276 -20.09 14.58 2.14
CA ALA A 276 -20.20 13.12 2.21
C ALA A 276 -21.26 12.53 1.27
N GLY A 277 -21.89 13.39 0.45
CA GLY A 277 -22.94 13.04 -0.50
C GLY A 277 -22.51 12.08 -1.61
N VAL A 278 -23.52 11.53 -2.28
CA VAL A 278 -23.36 10.61 -3.43
C VAL A 278 -22.74 11.40 -4.58
N GLY A 279 -21.48 11.14 -4.89
CA GLY A 279 -20.75 11.85 -5.95
C GLY A 279 -19.40 12.43 -5.53
N SER A 280 -19.01 12.33 -4.25
CA SER A 280 -17.63 12.63 -3.84
C SER A 280 -16.68 11.52 -4.32
N THR A 281 -16.48 11.44 -5.64
CA THR A 281 -15.66 10.45 -6.34
C THR A 281 -14.17 10.77 -6.28
N GLY A 282 -13.74 11.44 -5.20
CA GLY A 282 -12.36 11.90 -5.02
C GLY A 282 -11.89 12.82 -6.15
N CYS A 283 -10.62 13.22 -6.08
CA CYS A 283 -10.02 14.07 -7.10
C CYS A 283 -9.99 13.39 -8.47
N LEU A 284 -10.56 14.04 -9.49
CA LEU A 284 -10.52 13.57 -10.89
C LEU A 284 -9.12 13.69 -11.50
N ALA A 285 -8.32 14.68 -11.10
CA ALA A 285 -6.94 14.80 -11.55
C ALA A 285 -6.10 13.62 -11.05
N CYS A 286 -6.13 13.34 -9.74
CA CYS A 286 -5.46 12.17 -9.18
C CYS A 286 -6.01 10.84 -9.74
N ALA A 287 -7.28 10.81 -10.15
CA ALA A 287 -7.85 9.66 -10.84
C ALA A 287 -7.20 9.41 -12.20
N ALA A 288 -7.11 10.47 -13.01
CA ALA A 288 -6.50 10.41 -14.32
C ALA A 288 -5.01 10.11 -14.22
N GLU A 289 -4.29 10.70 -13.28
CA GLU A 289 -2.89 10.41 -12.97
C GLU A 289 -2.68 8.95 -12.57
N ALA A 290 -3.54 8.39 -11.71
CA ALA A 290 -3.43 6.99 -11.32
C ALA A 290 -3.69 6.03 -12.49
N GLU A 291 -4.68 6.31 -13.33
CA GLU A 291 -4.96 5.49 -14.52
C GLU A 291 -3.87 5.62 -15.59
N THR A 292 -3.31 6.83 -15.79
CA THR A 292 -2.18 7.03 -16.71
C THR A 292 -0.91 6.37 -16.21
N ALA A 293 -0.60 6.44 -14.91
CA ALA A 293 0.51 5.73 -14.31
C ALA A 293 0.36 4.21 -14.43
N LYS A 294 -0.85 3.69 -14.19
CA LYS A 294 -1.16 2.26 -14.38
C LYS A 294 -1.00 1.84 -15.83
N LYS A 295 -1.44 2.67 -16.78
CA LYS A 295 -1.23 2.42 -18.20
C LYS A 295 0.25 2.43 -18.56
N ALA A 296 1.02 3.42 -18.09
CA ALA A 296 2.45 3.49 -18.32
C ALA A 296 3.21 2.27 -17.76
N GLU A 297 2.81 1.77 -16.58
CA GLU A 297 3.37 0.55 -16.00
C GLU A 297 3.06 -0.71 -16.85
N LEU A 298 1.84 -0.79 -17.40
CA LEU A 298 1.48 -1.87 -18.32
C LEU A 298 2.26 -1.79 -19.63
N ASP A 299 2.34 -0.60 -20.23
CA ASP A 299 3.09 -0.35 -21.45
C ASP A 299 4.58 -0.70 -21.25
N GLN A 300 5.17 -0.30 -20.12
CA GLN A 300 6.54 -0.69 -19.74
C GLN A 300 6.70 -2.21 -19.61
N LYS A 301 5.75 -2.90 -18.97
CA LYS A 301 5.77 -4.38 -18.85
C LYS A 301 5.67 -5.07 -20.21
N GLU A 302 4.90 -4.51 -21.13
CA GLU A 302 4.80 -5.02 -22.50
C GLU A 302 6.08 -4.78 -23.30
N GLU A 303 6.69 -3.60 -23.18
CA GLU A 303 7.98 -3.27 -23.78
C GLU A 303 9.08 -4.21 -23.26
N GLU A 304 9.19 -4.39 -21.94
CA GLU A 304 10.12 -5.34 -21.33
C GLU A 304 9.88 -6.78 -21.79
N LYS A 305 8.62 -7.17 -22.02
CA LYS A 305 8.27 -8.49 -22.59
C LYS A 305 8.68 -8.61 -24.05
N ALA A 306 8.52 -7.55 -24.84
CA ALA A 306 8.94 -7.49 -26.24
C ALA A 306 10.47 -7.54 -26.36
N GLU A 307 11.18 -6.75 -25.56
CA GLU A 307 12.64 -6.73 -25.43
C GLU A 307 13.19 -8.11 -25.11
N ARG A 308 12.62 -8.78 -24.10
CA ARG A 308 12.99 -10.16 -23.74
C ARG A 308 12.82 -11.14 -24.89
N ARG A 309 11.81 -10.94 -25.75
CA ARG A 309 11.52 -11.84 -26.87
C ARG A 309 12.32 -11.55 -28.14
N LYS A 310 13.13 -10.48 -28.17
CA LYS A 310 13.97 -10.14 -29.33
C LYS A 310 14.84 -11.31 -29.84
N PRO A 311 15.46 -12.17 -29.00
CA PRO A 311 16.19 -13.34 -29.48
C PRO A 311 15.36 -14.29 -30.35
N LEU A 312 14.07 -14.40 -30.06
CA LEU A 312 13.15 -15.26 -30.81
C LEU A 312 12.77 -14.70 -32.20
N ALA A 313 13.22 -13.49 -32.56
CA ALA A 313 13.12 -13.01 -33.94
C ALA A 313 13.97 -13.85 -34.90
N CYS A 314 15.06 -14.45 -34.41
CA CYS A 314 15.85 -15.41 -35.18
C CYS A 314 15.16 -16.79 -35.19
N PRO A 315 14.86 -17.39 -36.36
CA PRO A 315 14.21 -18.70 -36.45
C PRO A 315 14.99 -19.83 -35.75
N LEU A 316 16.32 -19.80 -35.77
CA LEU A 316 17.19 -20.79 -35.13
C LEU A 316 17.04 -20.76 -33.60
N VAL A 317 17.14 -19.57 -33.00
CA VAL A 317 16.95 -19.38 -31.55
C VAL A 317 15.51 -19.72 -31.14
N ARG A 318 14.52 -19.40 -31.99
CA ARG A 318 13.13 -19.80 -31.79
C ARG A 318 12.98 -21.32 -31.79
N GLY A 319 13.60 -22.01 -32.74
CA GLY A 319 13.63 -23.48 -32.83
C GLY A 319 14.15 -24.09 -31.53
N PHE A 320 15.33 -23.65 -31.07
CA PHE A 320 15.91 -24.03 -29.78
C PHE A 320 14.98 -23.75 -28.58
N TYR A 321 14.33 -22.58 -28.53
CA TYR A 321 13.39 -22.22 -27.48
C TYR A 321 12.17 -23.17 -27.46
N THR A 322 11.62 -23.50 -28.62
CA THR A 322 10.43 -24.36 -28.76
C THR A 322 10.72 -25.87 -28.69
N ARG A 323 11.99 -26.27 -28.74
CA ARG A 323 12.45 -27.69 -28.75
C ARG A 323 11.96 -28.51 -27.55
N GLY A 324 11.53 -27.85 -26.48
CA GLY A 324 10.90 -28.50 -25.33
C GLY A 324 11.83 -29.51 -24.65
N SER A 325 11.33 -30.70 -24.37
CA SER A 325 12.03 -31.72 -23.57
C SER A 325 12.89 -32.70 -24.36
N LYS A 326 12.98 -32.59 -25.69
CA LYS A 326 13.76 -33.54 -26.50
C LYS A 326 15.27 -33.36 -26.33
N GLY A 327 15.70 -32.10 -26.21
CA GLY A 327 17.12 -31.76 -26.01
C GLY A 327 17.99 -31.85 -27.27
N TYR A 328 17.45 -32.09 -28.46
CA TYR A 328 18.21 -32.10 -29.72
C TYR A 328 17.37 -31.58 -30.92
N PRO A 329 17.99 -31.15 -32.04
CA PRO A 329 17.28 -30.69 -33.25
C PRO A 329 16.64 -31.87 -33.97
N ALA A 330 15.32 -31.80 -34.22
CA ALA A 330 14.58 -32.91 -34.82
C ALA A 330 14.92 -33.13 -36.30
N ASP A 331 15.28 -32.06 -37.00
CA ASP A 331 15.74 -32.04 -38.39
C ASP A 331 17.13 -32.66 -38.58
N CYS A 332 17.92 -32.75 -37.51
CA CYS A 332 19.22 -33.40 -37.50
C CYS A 332 19.15 -34.92 -37.25
N LEU A 333 17.97 -35.49 -37.01
CA LEU A 333 17.85 -36.94 -36.85
C LEU A 333 18.00 -37.66 -38.20
N VAL A 334 18.72 -38.79 -38.19
CA VAL A 334 18.72 -39.73 -39.30
C VAL A 334 17.33 -40.41 -39.33
N THR A 335 16.61 -40.29 -40.44
CA THR A 335 15.36 -41.03 -40.62
C THR A 335 15.71 -42.51 -40.64
N PRO A 336 15.13 -43.36 -39.77
CA PRO A 336 15.35 -44.79 -39.85
C PRO A 336 14.89 -45.22 -41.24
N GLN A 337 15.83 -45.68 -42.08
CA GLN A 337 15.48 -46.22 -43.39
C GLN A 337 14.63 -47.46 -43.12
N SER A 338 13.32 -47.32 -43.33
CA SER A 338 12.40 -48.43 -43.29
C SER A 338 12.87 -49.45 -44.31
N GLU A 339 13.22 -50.64 -43.83
CA GLU A 339 13.32 -51.85 -44.65
C GLU A 339 14.58 -51.98 -45.52
N THR A 340 15.67 -52.52 -44.95
CA THR A 340 16.39 -53.58 -45.67
C THR A 340 17.10 -54.57 -44.73
N LYS A 341 16.45 -55.72 -44.54
CA LYS A 341 16.97 -57.05 -44.22
C LYS A 341 18.04 -57.19 -43.11
N MET A 342 17.54 -57.63 -41.95
CA MET A 342 18.15 -58.57 -40.99
C MET A 342 19.63 -58.88 -41.22
N GLY A 343 20.52 -58.17 -40.52
CA GLY A 343 21.93 -58.51 -40.52
C GLY A 343 22.78 -57.52 -39.76
N MET A 344 22.86 -57.71 -38.45
CA MET A 344 23.69 -56.99 -37.46
C MET A 344 23.15 -55.64 -36.99
N ASP A 345 22.66 -55.63 -35.75
CA ASP A 345 22.26 -54.45 -34.96
C ASP A 345 23.50 -53.61 -34.60
N GLY A 346 24.11 -52.97 -35.60
CA GLY A 346 25.06 -51.90 -35.36
C GLY A 346 24.30 -50.71 -34.79
N PHE A 347 24.60 -50.31 -33.54
CA PHE A 347 24.07 -49.07 -32.99
C PHE A 347 24.60 -47.90 -33.84
N GLN A 348 23.73 -47.27 -34.62
CA GLN A 348 24.07 -46.14 -35.47
C GLN A 348 23.83 -44.84 -34.70
N CYS A 349 24.71 -43.85 -34.89
CA CYS A 349 24.50 -42.51 -34.34
C CYS A 349 23.16 -41.95 -34.83
N PRO A 350 22.25 -41.49 -33.95
CA PRO A 350 20.92 -41.01 -34.34
C PRO A 350 20.97 -39.66 -35.06
N LEU A 351 22.12 -38.97 -35.07
CA LEU A 351 22.29 -37.66 -35.66
C LEU A 351 22.99 -37.74 -37.03
N LYS A 352 22.57 -36.87 -37.96
CA LYS A 352 23.21 -36.71 -39.27
C LYS A 352 24.66 -36.21 -39.12
N PRO A 353 25.55 -36.52 -40.08
CA PRO A 353 26.88 -35.93 -40.14
C PRO A 353 26.83 -34.40 -40.07
N GLY A 354 27.68 -33.80 -39.26
CA GLY A 354 27.62 -32.37 -38.99
C GLY A 354 28.37 -31.97 -37.72
N VAL A 355 28.37 -30.67 -37.43
CA VAL A 355 29.03 -30.09 -36.27
C VAL A 355 27.98 -29.65 -35.25
N TYR A 356 28.16 -30.09 -34.02
CA TYR A 356 27.20 -29.92 -32.94
C TYR A 356 27.89 -29.39 -31.68
N SER A 357 27.07 -28.83 -30.78
CA SER A 357 27.49 -28.32 -29.49
C SER A 357 26.54 -28.81 -28.40
N ALA A 358 27.09 -29.24 -27.27
CA ALA A 358 26.33 -29.62 -26.09
C ALA A 358 26.38 -28.50 -25.04
N LEU A 359 25.20 -28.02 -24.65
CA LEU A 359 25.01 -26.97 -23.64
C LEU A 359 24.41 -27.53 -22.35
N PRO A 360 24.81 -27.05 -21.16
CA PRO A 360 24.18 -27.42 -19.91
C PRO A 360 22.68 -27.14 -19.92
N ARG A 361 21.88 -28.14 -19.57
CA ARG A 361 20.42 -28.06 -19.52
C ARG A 361 19.93 -27.02 -18.51
N SER A 362 20.65 -26.88 -17.39
CA SER A 362 20.43 -25.85 -16.37
C SER A 362 20.41 -24.43 -16.97
N TRP A 363 21.35 -24.15 -17.87
CA TRP A 363 21.43 -22.90 -18.61
C TRP A 363 20.27 -22.74 -19.60
N CYS A 364 19.97 -23.79 -20.39
CA CYS A 364 18.86 -23.79 -21.34
C CYS A 364 17.51 -23.48 -20.67
N HIS A 365 17.26 -24.08 -19.50
CA HIS A 365 16.07 -23.78 -18.68
C HIS A 365 16.04 -22.35 -18.18
N ARG A 366 17.17 -21.83 -17.69
CA ARG A 366 17.28 -20.43 -17.25
C ARG A 366 16.96 -19.46 -18.38
N PHE A 367 17.51 -19.71 -19.58
CA PHE A 367 17.19 -18.94 -20.78
C PHE A 367 15.70 -18.99 -21.11
N ARG A 368 15.10 -20.18 -21.22
CA ARG A 368 13.66 -20.32 -21.50
C ARG A 368 12.78 -19.63 -20.44
N LYS A 369 13.15 -19.75 -19.16
CA LYS A 369 12.45 -19.12 -18.03
C LYS A 369 12.52 -17.60 -18.13
N TYR A 370 13.69 -17.03 -18.40
CA TYR A 370 13.85 -15.60 -18.63
C TYR A 370 13.00 -15.09 -19.81
N ILE A 371 13.04 -15.79 -20.95
CA ILE A 371 12.24 -15.41 -22.13
C ILE A 371 10.73 -15.47 -21.83
N LYS A 372 10.27 -16.46 -21.05
CA LYS A 372 8.86 -16.67 -20.72
C LYS A 372 8.34 -15.71 -19.66
N THR A 373 9.02 -15.61 -18.52
CA THR A 373 8.53 -14.90 -17.33
C THR A 373 9.39 -13.70 -16.95
N GLY A 374 10.67 -13.66 -17.36
CA GLY A 374 11.63 -12.61 -16.99
C GLY A 374 12.28 -12.86 -15.65
N GLU A 375 11.95 -13.98 -15.02
CA GLU A 375 12.49 -14.37 -13.73
C GLU A 375 13.95 -14.81 -13.89
N GLY A 376 14.80 -14.39 -12.95
CA GLY A 376 16.23 -14.75 -12.91
C GLY A 376 17.16 -13.86 -13.75
N GLY A 377 16.63 -12.84 -14.44
CA GLY A 377 17.43 -11.93 -15.28
C GLY A 377 17.95 -12.59 -16.56
N PHE A 378 18.56 -11.77 -17.45
CA PHE A 378 19.16 -12.29 -18.68
C PHE A 378 20.30 -13.24 -18.30
N PRO A 379 20.29 -14.51 -18.74
CA PRO A 379 21.32 -15.45 -18.33
C PRO A 379 22.69 -14.97 -18.81
N PRO A 380 23.77 -15.24 -18.04
CA PRO A 380 25.12 -15.04 -18.55
C PRO A 380 25.33 -15.89 -19.82
N ALA A 381 26.40 -15.64 -20.56
CA ALA A 381 26.73 -16.49 -21.70
C ALA A 381 26.81 -17.97 -21.24
N PRO A 382 26.41 -18.93 -22.08
CA PRO A 382 26.53 -20.32 -21.74
C PRO A 382 27.99 -20.64 -21.43
N ASP A 383 28.27 -21.22 -20.27
CA ASP A 383 29.62 -21.58 -19.88
C ASP A 383 29.76 -23.10 -19.94
N ALA A 384 30.86 -23.57 -20.53
CA ALA A 384 31.20 -24.97 -20.54
C ALA A 384 31.79 -25.46 -19.20
N SER A 385 31.97 -24.59 -18.21
CA SER A 385 32.51 -24.96 -16.90
C SER A 385 31.78 -26.12 -16.23
N ASP A 386 30.45 -26.20 -16.37
CA ASP A 386 29.66 -27.32 -15.87
C ASP A 386 30.10 -28.67 -16.51
N VAL A 387 30.53 -28.66 -17.77
CA VAL A 387 31.01 -29.87 -18.48
C VAL A 387 32.53 -30.04 -18.43
N LEU A 388 33.24 -29.33 -17.55
CA LEU A 388 34.66 -29.57 -17.31
C LEU A 388 34.88 -30.49 -16.12
N CYS A 389 35.90 -31.34 -16.20
CA CYS A 389 36.40 -32.08 -15.07
C CYS A 389 37.08 -31.11 -14.08
N ASP A 390 36.57 -31.02 -12.85
CA ASP A 390 37.13 -30.14 -11.79
C ASP A 390 38.64 -30.37 -11.53
N ALA A 391 39.11 -31.62 -11.68
CA ALA A 391 40.50 -31.98 -11.39
C ALA A 391 41.47 -31.58 -12.51
N HIS A 392 41.05 -31.72 -13.78
CA HIS A 392 41.96 -31.64 -14.93
C HIS A 392 41.62 -30.51 -15.90
N ASN A 393 40.48 -29.83 -15.71
CA ASN A 393 39.95 -28.79 -16.61
C ASN A 393 39.80 -29.26 -18.08
N PHE A 394 39.69 -30.57 -18.31
CA PHE A 394 39.34 -31.14 -19.61
C PHE A 394 37.83 -31.39 -19.67
N PRO A 395 37.22 -31.32 -20.86
CA PRO A 395 35.80 -31.62 -21.00
C PRO A 395 35.46 -33.03 -20.56
N LEU A 396 34.39 -33.17 -19.77
CA LEU A 396 33.81 -34.44 -19.37
C LEU A 396 32.58 -34.67 -20.24
N VAL A 397 32.58 -35.75 -21.03
CA VAL A 397 31.41 -36.12 -21.83
C VAL A 397 30.35 -36.72 -20.90
N PRO A 398 29.14 -36.15 -20.82
CA PRO A 398 28.10 -36.72 -19.97
C PRO A 398 27.68 -38.12 -20.46
N PRO A 399 27.51 -39.13 -19.58
CA PRO A 399 27.19 -40.51 -19.98
C PRO A 399 25.94 -40.62 -20.86
N HIS A 400 24.87 -39.90 -20.53
CA HIS A 400 23.65 -39.90 -21.36
C HIS A 400 23.87 -39.33 -22.77
N LEU A 401 24.78 -38.36 -22.95
CA LEU A 401 25.14 -37.83 -24.27
C LEU A 401 25.91 -38.89 -25.04
N GLU A 402 26.87 -39.56 -24.40
CA GLU A 402 27.66 -40.61 -25.04
C GLU A 402 26.78 -41.78 -25.50
N SER A 403 25.94 -42.33 -24.61
CA SER A 403 25.01 -43.41 -24.96
C SER A 403 24.04 -43.03 -26.08
N TYR A 404 23.55 -41.78 -26.08
CA TYR A 404 22.71 -41.29 -27.17
C TYR A 404 23.47 -41.21 -28.49
N LEU A 405 24.68 -40.62 -28.50
CA LEU A 405 25.47 -40.49 -29.73
C LEU A 405 25.94 -41.85 -30.28
N ARG A 406 26.14 -42.84 -29.41
CA ARG A 406 26.45 -44.22 -29.83
C ARG A 406 25.22 -44.99 -30.30
N GLY A 407 24.02 -44.45 -30.19
CA GLY A 407 22.77 -45.15 -30.54
C GLY A 407 22.31 -46.17 -29.49
N GLU A 408 22.96 -46.23 -28.32
CA GLU A 408 22.56 -47.12 -27.20
C GLU A 408 21.21 -46.69 -26.61
N THR A 409 20.89 -45.39 -26.68
CA THR A 409 19.60 -44.84 -26.27
C THR A 409 18.96 -44.05 -27.41
N SER A 410 17.64 -44.19 -27.57
CA SER A 410 16.87 -43.47 -28.59
C SER A 410 16.47 -42.05 -28.17
N ALA A 411 16.63 -41.70 -26.88
CA ALA A 411 16.23 -40.43 -26.31
C ALA A 411 17.35 -39.83 -25.45
N LEU A 412 17.79 -38.63 -25.80
CA LEU A 412 18.85 -37.91 -25.08
C LEU A 412 18.48 -37.61 -23.61
N LEU A 413 17.25 -37.15 -23.35
CA LEU A 413 16.81 -36.68 -22.03
C LEU A 413 15.87 -37.67 -21.31
N GLY A 414 16.01 -38.97 -21.56
CA GLY A 414 15.37 -40.03 -20.76
C GLY A 414 13.84 -39.95 -20.67
N GLY A 415 13.18 -39.58 -21.76
CA GLY A 415 11.73 -39.73 -21.85
C GLY A 415 11.39 -41.21 -21.97
N ASN A 416 10.86 -41.82 -20.91
CA ASN A 416 10.14 -43.09 -20.99
C ASN A 416 8.95 -42.90 -21.93
N THR A 417 9.16 -42.96 -23.24
CA THR A 417 8.15 -43.54 -24.12
C THR A 417 8.17 -45.02 -23.76
N SER A 418 7.44 -45.39 -22.71
CA SER A 418 6.96 -46.76 -22.59
C SER A 418 6.38 -47.09 -23.96
N ALA A 419 7.07 -47.93 -24.72
CA ALA A 419 6.54 -48.48 -25.94
C ALA A 419 5.21 -49.12 -25.55
N THR A 420 4.11 -48.43 -25.86
CA THR A 420 2.80 -49.06 -25.86
C THR A 420 2.91 -50.22 -26.82
N PRO A 421 2.68 -51.47 -26.39
CA PRO A 421 2.71 -52.60 -27.30
C PRO A 421 1.70 -52.30 -28.40
N HIS A 422 2.16 -52.44 -29.64
CA HIS A 422 1.33 -52.41 -30.84
C HIS A 422 0.21 -53.44 -30.65
N ASP A 423 -0.98 -52.97 -30.27
CA ASP A 423 -2.22 -53.71 -30.47
C ASP A 423 -2.96 -53.00 -31.59
N GLY A 424 -3.13 -53.71 -32.69
CA GLY A 424 -3.74 -53.20 -33.90
C GLY A 424 -5.23 -53.00 -33.72
N GLY A 425 -5.76 -51.87 -34.20
CA GLY A 425 -7.20 -51.66 -34.23
C GLY A 425 -7.63 -50.24 -34.57
N ASP A 426 -7.98 -50.05 -35.84
CA ASP A 426 -8.98 -49.14 -36.40
C ASP A 426 -8.92 -47.61 -36.25
N GLU A 427 -8.81 -47.01 -37.44
CA GLU A 427 -9.69 -45.99 -38.02
C GLU A 427 -10.01 -44.69 -37.26
N SER A 428 -9.48 -43.63 -37.88
CA SER A 428 -10.27 -42.50 -38.38
C SER A 428 -11.00 -41.63 -37.34
N ARG A 429 -10.34 -40.55 -36.92
CA ARG A 429 -11.04 -39.32 -36.53
C ARG A 429 -10.25 -38.08 -36.95
N ALA A 430 -10.84 -37.33 -37.87
CA ALA A 430 -10.38 -36.06 -38.39
C ALA A 430 -10.18 -35.03 -37.26
N SER A 431 -8.99 -34.42 -37.24
CA SER A 431 -8.65 -33.30 -36.38
C SER A 431 -9.29 -32.02 -36.90
N LEU A 432 -10.28 -31.48 -36.17
CA LEU A 432 -10.79 -30.13 -36.39
C LEU A 432 -9.74 -29.07 -36.01
N PRO A 433 -9.70 -27.93 -36.70
CA PRO A 433 -8.74 -26.86 -36.40
C PRO A 433 -9.12 -26.13 -35.09
N ARG A 434 -8.11 -25.89 -34.25
CA ARG A 434 -8.24 -25.02 -33.07
C ARG A 434 -8.35 -23.56 -33.52
N PRO A 435 -9.34 -22.78 -33.02
CA PRO A 435 -9.39 -21.36 -33.33
C PRO A 435 -8.37 -20.60 -32.47
N ASN A 436 -7.41 -19.98 -33.15
CA ASN A 436 -6.48 -19.01 -32.58
C ASN A 436 -7.20 -17.68 -32.32
N GLU A 437 -6.97 -17.15 -31.13
CA GLU A 437 -6.76 -15.73 -30.80
C GLU A 437 -7.51 -14.68 -31.64
N ARG A 438 -8.77 -14.41 -31.25
CA ARG A 438 -9.28 -13.04 -31.20
C ARG A 438 -9.73 -12.75 -29.78
N ALA A 439 -8.86 -12.10 -29.02
CA ALA A 439 -9.27 -11.40 -27.80
C ALA A 439 -10.28 -10.33 -28.22
N LEU A 440 -11.57 -10.62 -28.01
CA LEU A 440 -12.62 -9.62 -28.07
C LEU A 440 -12.44 -8.74 -26.83
N SER A 441 -11.99 -7.51 -27.06
CA SER A 441 -12.24 -6.40 -26.17
C SER A 441 -13.75 -6.35 -25.94
N ALA A 442 -14.19 -6.77 -24.75
CA ALA A 442 -15.58 -6.74 -24.31
C ALA A 442 -16.02 -5.28 -24.18
N SER A 443 -16.42 -4.71 -25.32
CA SER A 443 -17.09 -3.42 -25.40
C SER A 443 -18.48 -3.58 -24.79
N ARG A 444 -18.84 -2.63 -23.92
CA ARG A 444 -20.24 -2.31 -23.64
C ARG A 444 -21.02 -2.37 -24.96
N ALA A 445 -22.21 -3.00 -24.93
CA ALA A 445 -23.10 -3.07 -26.10
C ALA A 445 -23.11 -1.69 -26.79
N ASP A 446 -22.58 -1.67 -28.02
CA ASP A 446 -22.30 -0.43 -28.74
C ASP A 446 -23.61 0.36 -28.89
N ALA A 447 -23.54 1.68 -28.77
CA ALA A 447 -24.74 2.53 -28.82
C ALA A 447 -25.55 2.31 -30.12
N ASP A 448 -24.83 1.97 -31.19
CA ASP A 448 -25.38 1.62 -32.50
C ASP A 448 -26.22 0.33 -32.46
N THR A 449 -25.80 -0.68 -31.69
CA THR A 449 -26.57 -1.91 -31.52
C THR A 449 -27.91 -1.65 -30.82
N LEU A 450 -27.93 -0.76 -29.83
CA LEU A 450 -29.15 -0.36 -29.14
C LEU A 450 -30.07 0.50 -30.04
N MET A 451 -29.51 1.33 -30.92
CA MET A 451 -30.30 2.09 -31.89
C MET A 451 -30.92 1.19 -32.96
N SER A 452 -30.20 0.18 -33.47
CA SER A 452 -30.75 -0.79 -34.43
C SER A 452 -31.91 -1.58 -33.84
N LEU A 453 -31.82 -1.99 -32.57
CA LEU A 453 -32.90 -2.72 -31.89
C LEU A 453 -34.14 -1.84 -31.65
N ARG A 454 -33.97 -0.55 -31.36
CA ARG A 454 -35.09 0.41 -31.33
C ARG A 454 -35.75 0.57 -32.71
N ALA A 455 -34.94 0.69 -33.76
CA ALA A 455 -35.45 0.82 -35.12
C ALA A 455 -36.23 -0.43 -35.59
N ALA A 456 -35.93 -1.59 -35.02
CA ALA A 456 -36.67 -2.84 -35.23
C ALA A 456 -38.01 -2.94 -34.46
N GLY A 457 -38.41 -1.88 -33.74
CA GLY A 457 -39.70 -1.80 -33.06
C GLY A 457 -39.75 -2.45 -31.68
N LEU A 458 -38.60 -2.79 -31.08
CA LEU A 458 -38.55 -3.30 -29.70
C LEU A 458 -38.92 -2.18 -28.70
N SER A 459 -39.76 -2.51 -27.73
CA SER A 459 -40.08 -1.58 -26.65
C SER A 459 -38.87 -1.38 -25.73
N GLU A 460 -38.81 -0.26 -24.99
CA GLU A 460 -37.75 -0.04 -23.98
C GLU A 460 -37.74 -1.12 -22.90
N LEU A 461 -38.90 -1.75 -22.62
CA LEU A 461 -39.00 -2.89 -21.71
C LEU A 461 -38.27 -4.12 -22.27
N ASP A 462 -38.45 -4.42 -23.55
CA ASP A 462 -37.79 -5.54 -24.23
C ASP A 462 -36.28 -5.32 -24.36
N LEU A 463 -35.86 -4.08 -24.64
CA LEU A 463 -34.44 -3.68 -24.66
C LEU A 463 -33.77 -3.82 -23.29
N HIS A 464 -34.51 -3.57 -22.21
CA HIS A 464 -34.01 -3.80 -20.85
C HIS A 464 -33.90 -5.30 -20.56
N ALA A 465 -34.93 -6.09 -20.89
CA ALA A 465 -34.92 -7.54 -20.72
C ALA A 465 -33.78 -8.20 -21.50
N GLN A 466 -33.52 -7.76 -22.74
CA GLN A 466 -32.43 -8.24 -23.57
C GLN A 466 -31.05 -7.87 -22.97
N ARG A 467 -30.89 -6.67 -22.40
CA ARG A 467 -29.66 -6.28 -21.69
C ARG A 467 -29.39 -7.16 -20.47
N VAL A 468 -30.42 -7.46 -19.69
CA VAL A 468 -30.30 -8.35 -18.52
C VAL A 468 -29.97 -9.78 -18.97
N ALA A 469 -30.61 -10.27 -20.04
CA ALA A 469 -30.33 -11.60 -20.59
C ALA A 469 -28.89 -11.72 -21.11
N MET A 470 -28.39 -10.72 -21.84
CA MET A 470 -26.99 -10.72 -22.30
C MET A 470 -25.99 -10.65 -21.15
N ALA A 471 -26.27 -9.83 -20.13
CA ALA A 471 -25.43 -9.75 -18.93
C ALA A 471 -25.37 -11.10 -18.18
N GLY A 472 -26.51 -11.80 -18.07
CA GLY A 472 -26.56 -13.13 -17.45
C GLY A 472 -25.81 -14.20 -18.27
N LEU A 473 -25.85 -14.10 -19.59
CA LEU A 473 -25.14 -15.02 -20.49
C LEU A 473 -23.62 -14.78 -20.44
N GLU A 474 -23.20 -13.51 -20.36
CA GLU A 474 -21.80 -13.14 -20.14
C GLU A 474 -21.29 -13.64 -18.78
N GLU A 475 -22.08 -13.48 -17.72
CA GLU A 475 -21.72 -14.01 -16.40
C GLU A 475 -21.61 -15.54 -16.41
N SER A 476 -22.52 -16.23 -17.11
CA SER A 476 -22.48 -17.69 -17.29
C SER A 476 -21.22 -18.14 -18.06
N MET A 477 -20.87 -17.45 -19.15
CA MET A 477 -19.65 -17.69 -19.90
C MET A 477 -18.38 -17.45 -19.06
N GLN A 478 -18.36 -16.39 -18.25
CA GLN A 478 -17.24 -16.12 -17.34
C GLN A 478 -17.10 -17.24 -16.30
N ARG A 479 -18.19 -17.72 -15.70
CA ARG A 479 -18.16 -18.85 -14.77
C ARG A 479 -17.67 -20.13 -15.45
N ALA A 480 -18.16 -20.44 -16.65
CA ALA A 480 -17.72 -21.61 -17.42
C ALA A 480 -16.23 -21.53 -17.79
N ASN A 481 -15.73 -20.34 -18.15
CA ASN A 481 -14.31 -20.13 -18.47
C ASN A 481 -13.42 -20.30 -17.24
N ILE A 482 -13.85 -19.81 -16.06
CA ILE A 482 -13.12 -20.02 -14.80
C ILE A 482 -13.02 -21.52 -14.46
N HIS A 483 -14.09 -22.29 -14.64
CA HIS A 483 -14.08 -23.73 -14.40
C HIS A 483 -13.20 -24.50 -15.41
N GLY A 484 -13.28 -24.16 -16.70
CA GLY A 484 -12.45 -24.79 -17.73
C GLY A 484 -10.94 -24.52 -17.57
N ILE A 485 -10.57 -23.32 -17.10
CA ILE A 485 -9.16 -22.98 -16.82
C ILE A 485 -8.61 -23.83 -15.65
N ASN A 486 -9.42 -24.09 -14.62
CA ASN A 486 -8.99 -24.85 -13.46
C ASN A 486 -8.77 -26.34 -13.76
N ASP A 487 -9.63 -26.96 -14.56
CA ASP A 487 -9.48 -28.38 -14.94
C ASP A 487 -8.28 -28.60 -15.87
N ILE A 488 -8.04 -27.70 -16.83
CA ILE A 488 -6.87 -27.76 -17.72
C ILE A 488 -5.56 -27.52 -16.94
N GLN A 489 -5.58 -26.67 -15.91
CA GLN A 489 -4.41 -26.42 -15.05
C GLN A 489 -4.07 -27.62 -14.15
N ALA A 490 -5.06 -28.37 -13.67
CA ALA A 490 -4.83 -29.54 -12.82
C ALA A 490 -4.10 -30.68 -13.58
N ASP A 491 -4.52 -30.96 -14.81
CA ASP A 491 -3.91 -31.99 -15.65
C ASP A 491 -2.50 -31.59 -16.14
N ASP A 492 -2.29 -30.32 -16.51
CA ASP A 492 -0.97 -29.85 -16.95
C ASP A 492 0.04 -29.80 -15.78
N SER A 493 -0.43 -29.51 -14.56
CA SER A 493 0.39 -29.55 -13.34
C SER A 493 0.89 -30.95 -13.02
N THR A 494 0.03 -31.97 -13.18
CA THR A 494 0.39 -33.37 -12.93
C THR A 494 1.42 -33.88 -13.93
N ARG A 495 1.22 -33.60 -15.24
CA ARG A 495 2.20 -33.95 -16.28
C ARG A 495 3.52 -33.18 -16.15
N GLN A 496 3.49 -31.94 -15.66
CA GLN A 496 4.72 -31.19 -15.34
C GLN A 496 5.46 -31.79 -14.15
N PHE A 497 4.74 -32.29 -13.14
CA PHE A 497 5.32 -32.88 -11.95
C PHE A 497 6.08 -34.17 -12.28
N ASP A 498 5.50 -35.08 -13.06
CA ASP A 498 6.15 -36.34 -13.47
C ASP A 498 7.41 -36.09 -14.32
N ARG A 499 7.34 -35.12 -15.23
CA ARG A 499 8.52 -34.67 -16.02
C ARG A 499 9.59 -34.06 -15.13
N SER A 500 9.20 -33.32 -14.08
CA SER A 500 10.15 -32.71 -13.12
C SER A 500 10.90 -33.79 -12.32
N ILE A 501 10.23 -34.88 -11.93
CA ILE A 501 10.84 -35.99 -11.20
C ILE A 501 11.90 -36.70 -12.05
N THR A 502 11.54 -37.09 -13.28
CA THR A 502 12.48 -37.77 -14.21
C THR A 502 13.68 -36.89 -14.53
N ASN A 503 13.47 -35.60 -14.74
CA ASN A 503 14.56 -34.66 -15.00
C ASN A 503 15.50 -34.50 -13.80
N LYS A 504 14.96 -34.41 -12.58
CA LYS A 504 15.78 -34.35 -11.35
C LYS A 504 16.56 -35.64 -11.11
N GLN A 505 16.03 -36.78 -11.53
CA GLN A 505 16.74 -38.05 -11.44
C GLN A 505 17.91 -38.09 -12.44
N LEU A 506 17.69 -37.65 -13.68
CA LEU A 506 18.78 -37.49 -14.65
C LEU A 506 19.86 -36.51 -14.17
N ASP A 507 19.47 -35.39 -13.55
CA ASP A 507 20.41 -34.42 -12.96
C ASP A 507 21.16 -34.98 -11.72
N ARG A 508 20.64 -36.05 -11.07
CA ARG A 508 21.32 -36.75 -9.96
C ARG A 508 22.27 -37.83 -10.45
N GLU A 509 21.86 -38.58 -11.48
CA GLU A 509 22.63 -39.68 -12.06
C GLU A 509 23.75 -39.16 -12.99
N ASN A 510 23.45 -38.12 -13.77
CA ASN A 510 24.42 -37.41 -14.60
C ASN A 510 24.79 -36.12 -13.87
N ARG A 511 26.08 -35.97 -13.48
CA ARG A 511 26.59 -34.73 -12.85
C ARG A 511 26.14 -33.48 -13.61
N VAL A 512 26.11 -33.56 -14.94
CA VAL A 512 25.59 -32.52 -15.83
C VAL A 512 24.77 -33.14 -16.95
N VAL A 513 23.55 -32.62 -17.13
CA VAL A 513 22.67 -32.96 -18.25
C VAL A 513 22.83 -31.91 -19.34
N VAL A 514 22.91 -32.32 -20.61
CA VAL A 514 23.14 -31.41 -21.73
C VAL A 514 22.06 -31.49 -22.80
N GLU A 515 21.92 -30.41 -23.57
CA GLU A 515 21.12 -30.34 -24.79
C GLU A 515 22.04 -30.11 -25.99
N ILE A 516 21.74 -30.75 -27.12
CA ILE A 516 22.45 -30.66 -28.38
C ILE A 516 21.87 -29.52 -29.21
N LEU A 517 22.75 -28.66 -29.72
CA LEU A 517 22.48 -27.57 -30.64
C LEU A 517 23.35 -27.73 -31.89
N THR A 518 22.85 -27.26 -33.03
CA THR A 518 23.67 -27.19 -34.25
C THR A 518 24.66 -26.02 -34.18
N ASP A 519 25.70 -26.04 -35.01
CA ASP A 519 26.67 -24.92 -35.09
C ASP A 519 25.98 -23.60 -35.49
N GLU A 520 24.95 -23.66 -36.33
CA GLU A 520 24.15 -22.48 -36.73
C GLU A 520 23.34 -21.92 -35.56
N GLU A 521 22.75 -22.78 -34.72
CA GLU A 521 22.01 -22.36 -33.53
C GLU A 521 22.91 -21.68 -32.51
N ILE A 522 24.10 -22.22 -32.27
CA ILE A 522 25.11 -21.60 -31.40
C ILE A 522 25.53 -20.26 -31.97
N THR A 523 25.85 -20.20 -33.26
CA THR A 523 26.23 -18.95 -33.94
C THR A 523 25.10 -17.90 -33.84
N ALA A 524 23.84 -18.32 -33.89
CA ALA A 524 22.70 -17.44 -33.72
C ALA A 524 22.53 -16.94 -32.27
N LEU A 525 22.80 -17.81 -31.29
CA LEU A 525 22.80 -17.46 -29.87
C LEU A 525 23.95 -16.48 -29.55
N GLU A 526 25.16 -16.70 -30.04
CA GLU A 526 26.35 -15.88 -29.79
C GLU A 526 26.14 -14.39 -30.12
N LYS A 527 25.25 -14.05 -31.06
CA LYS A 527 24.87 -12.66 -31.37
C LYS A 527 24.34 -11.89 -30.16
N TRP A 528 23.82 -12.58 -29.15
CA TRP A 528 23.28 -12.01 -27.92
C TRP A 528 24.31 -11.91 -26.79
N TRP A 529 25.53 -12.43 -27.00
CA TRP A 529 26.66 -12.33 -26.06
C TRP A 529 27.94 -11.84 -26.76
N PRO A 530 27.97 -10.61 -27.31
CA PRO A 530 29.03 -10.14 -28.20
C PRO A 530 30.41 -9.90 -27.53
N ARG A 531 30.52 -10.06 -26.21
CA ARG A 531 31.72 -9.70 -25.43
C ARG A 531 32.50 -10.87 -24.87
N LEU A 532 32.02 -12.09 -25.06
CA LEU A 532 32.74 -13.27 -24.66
C LEU A 532 33.20 -13.96 -25.96
N HIS A 533 34.43 -14.45 -25.98
CA HIS A 533 34.98 -15.21 -27.10
C HIS A 533 35.79 -16.33 -26.44
N GLY A 534 35.11 -17.42 -26.07
CA GLY A 534 35.74 -18.57 -25.42
C GLY A 534 34.73 -19.63 -25.01
N PHE A 535 34.99 -20.86 -25.47
CA PHE A 535 34.48 -22.15 -24.95
C PHE A 535 33.05 -22.15 -24.38
N TYR A 536 32.06 -21.89 -25.21
CA TYR A 536 30.65 -21.84 -24.78
C TYR A 536 29.98 -23.19 -24.60
N ALA A 537 30.55 -24.24 -25.19
CA ALA A 537 29.92 -25.55 -25.28
C ALA A 537 30.95 -26.65 -25.52
N LEU A 538 30.61 -27.87 -25.12
CA LEU A 538 31.31 -29.06 -25.56
C LEU A 538 30.98 -29.31 -27.04
N LYS A 539 31.94 -29.03 -27.93
CA LYS A 539 31.76 -29.11 -29.39
C LYS A 539 32.29 -30.43 -29.95
N PHE A 540 31.51 -31.07 -30.80
CA PHE A 540 31.84 -32.34 -31.46
C PHE A 540 31.34 -32.35 -32.91
N ALA A 541 31.91 -33.24 -33.72
CA ALA A 541 31.50 -33.48 -35.09
C ALA A 541 31.15 -34.95 -35.29
N ILE A 542 30.12 -35.21 -36.08
CA ILE A 542 29.76 -36.54 -36.54
C ILE A 542 30.24 -36.64 -37.98
N VAL A 543 31.12 -37.59 -38.24
CA VAL A 543 31.72 -37.82 -39.55
C VAL A 543 31.34 -39.22 -40.03
N GLU A 544 31.04 -39.34 -41.32
CA GLU A 544 30.84 -40.65 -41.93
C GLU A 544 32.20 -41.34 -42.06
N ASP A 545 32.35 -42.50 -41.44
CA ASP A 545 33.55 -43.32 -41.55
C ASP A 545 33.17 -44.70 -42.05
N LEU A 546 33.43 -44.92 -43.34
CA LEU A 546 33.18 -46.19 -44.03
C LEU A 546 34.05 -47.34 -43.50
N SER A 547 35.08 -47.05 -42.70
CA SER A 547 35.95 -48.08 -42.11
C SER A 547 35.39 -48.67 -40.81
N THR A 548 34.44 -48.00 -40.15
CA THR A 548 33.83 -48.47 -38.90
C THR A 548 32.53 -49.24 -39.14
N ILE A 549 32.24 -50.21 -38.28
CA ILE A 549 30.99 -51.02 -38.35
C ILE A 549 29.74 -50.13 -38.17
N SER A 550 29.84 -49.05 -37.38
CA SER A 550 28.77 -48.07 -37.17
C SER A 550 28.60 -47.09 -38.34
N GLY A 551 29.53 -47.05 -39.30
CA GLY A 551 29.54 -46.11 -40.43
C GLY A 551 29.71 -44.64 -40.03
N THR A 552 29.92 -44.36 -38.74
CA THR A 552 29.96 -43.01 -38.16
C THR A 552 30.97 -42.96 -37.02
N ASP A 553 31.77 -41.89 -37.00
CA ASP A 553 32.72 -41.57 -35.93
C ASP A 553 32.41 -40.21 -35.29
N ILE A 554 32.75 -40.06 -34.01
CA ILE A 554 32.47 -38.88 -33.19
C ILE A 554 33.78 -38.19 -32.83
N LEU A 555 34.01 -37.05 -33.45
CA LEU A 555 35.23 -36.27 -33.28
C LEU A 555 35.01 -35.11 -32.30
N TRP A 556 35.68 -35.13 -31.16
CA TRP A 556 35.61 -34.05 -30.17
C TRP A 556 36.59 -32.92 -30.50
N SER A 557 36.13 -31.66 -30.41
CA SER A 557 36.96 -30.49 -30.67
C SER A 557 38.08 -30.29 -29.64
N THR A 558 37.87 -30.77 -28.42
CA THR A 558 38.85 -30.82 -27.33
C THR A 558 38.83 -32.23 -26.77
N PRO A 559 39.99 -32.86 -26.51
CA PRO A 559 40.04 -34.22 -26.01
C PRO A 559 39.31 -34.34 -24.67
N PRO A 560 38.41 -35.33 -24.50
CA PRO A 560 37.73 -35.52 -23.22
C PRO A 560 38.70 -35.99 -22.14
N CYS A 561 38.33 -35.75 -20.88
CA CYS A 561 39.14 -36.06 -19.71
C CYS A 561 39.33 -37.59 -19.52
N ARG A 562 40.42 -38.16 -20.04
CA ARG A 562 40.69 -39.61 -19.98
C ARG A 562 40.73 -40.21 -18.57
N GLU A 563 41.26 -39.47 -17.60
CA GLU A 563 41.38 -39.95 -16.21
C GLU A 563 40.03 -40.03 -15.47
N CYS A 564 39.00 -39.37 -16.02
CA CYS A 564 37.65 -39.35 -15.44
C CYS A 564 36.59 -39.89 -16.40
N ASP A 565 37.00 -40.29 -17.61
CA ASP A 565 36.16 -40.94 -18.60
C ASP A 565 35.99 -42.41 -18.21
N ALA A 566 34.82 -42.74 -17.66
CA ALA A 566 34.49 -44.09 -17.25
C ALA A 566 34.48 -45.08 -18.43
N SER A 567 34.36 -44.59 -19.67
CA SER A 567 34.31 -45.44 -20.86
C SER A 567 35.69 -45.92 -21.32
N SER A 568 36.76 -45.15 -21.03
CA SER A 568 38.13 -45.35 -21.57
C SER A 568 38.22 -45.49 -23.10
N ARG A 569 37.20 -45.06 -23.85
CA ARG A 569 37.02 -45.35 -25.29
C ARG A 569 37.33 -44.18 -26.24
N ALA A 570 37.67 -42.99 -25.74
CA ALA A 570 37.96 -41.82 -26.59
C ALA A 570 39.42 -41.80 -27.10
N THR A 571 39.67 -42.34 -28.29
CA THR A 571 41.05 -42.48 -28.83
C THR A 571 41.48 -41.46 -29.89
N GLU A 572 40.57 -40.74 -30.56
CA GLU A 572 40.95 -39.91 -31.72
C GLU A 572 40.66 -38.41 -31.56
N ASN A 573 41.63 -37.57 -31.98
CA ASN A 573 41.58 -36.12 -31.90
C ASN A 573 41.31 -35.54 -33.29
N PHE A 574 40.35 -34.62 -33.41
CA PHE A 574 40.21 -33.80 -34.62
C PHE A 574 40.47 -32.33 -34.31
N ALA A 575 41.42 -31.73 -35.04
CA ALA A 575 41.74 -30.33 -34.91
C ALA A 575 40.71 -29.47 -35.67
N VAL A 576 39.51 -29.28 -35.10
CA VAL A 576 38.72 -28.10 -35.46
C VAL A 576 39.51 -26.91 -34.94
N ARG A 577 40.06 -26.07 -35.84
CA ARG A 577 40.56 -24.76 -35.45
C ARG A 577 39.38 -23.99 -34.85
N ASN A 578 39.22 -24.04 -33.52
CA ASN A 578 38.53 -23.01 -32.76
C ASN A 578 39.01 -21.69 -33.35
N ARG A 579 38.13 -20.95 -34.03
CA ARG A 579 38.48 -19.80 -34.89
C ARG A 579 39.62 -19.04 -34.23
N LEU A 580 40.80 -19.18 -34.82
CA LEU A 580 42.04 -18.69 -34.24
C LEU A 580 41.87 -17.19 -34.06
N GLN A 581 41.98 -16.74 -32.80
CA GLN A 581 42.08 -15.34 -32.45
C GLN A 581 43.03 -14.65 -33.44
N LYS A 582 42.52 -13.71 -34.24
CA LYS A 582 43.35 -12.54 -34.52
C LYS A 582 43.53 -11.88 -33.16
N ARG A 583 44.66 -12.14 -32.51
CA ARG A 583 45.13 -11.33 -31.39
C ARG A 583 45.15 -9.88 -31.90
N LEU A 584 44.10 -9.13 -31.60
CA LEU A 584 44.18 -7.68 -31.60
C LEU A 584 45.16 -7.35 -30.48
N GLY A 585 46.38 -7.00 -30.87
CA GLY A 585 47.40 -6.51 -29.97
C GLY A 585 46.85 -5.36 -29.13
N ARG A 586 47.22 -5.36 -27.85
CA ARG A 586 47.01 -4.23 -26.95
C ARG A 586 47.63 -2.96 -27.51
#